data_AF-B7TM00-F1
#
_entry.id   AF-B7TM00-F1
#
_cell.length_a   1.000
_cell.length_b   1.000
_cell.length_c   1.000
_cell.angle_alpha   90.00
_cell.angle_beta   90.00
_cell.angle_gamma   90.00
#
_symmetry.space_group_name_H-M   'P 1'
#
loop_
_entity.id
_entity.type
_entity.pdbx_description
1 polymer ?
#
loop_
_entity_poly.entity_id
_entity_poly.type
_entity_poly.pdbx_seq_one_letter_code
_entity_poly.pdbx_strand_id
1 'polypeptide(L)'
;SQSLSYWECVYLLMVTMSTVGYGDVYAKTTLGRLFMVFFILGGLAMFASYVPEIIELIGNRKKYGGSYSAVNGRKHIVVCGHITLESVSNFLKDFLHKDRDDVNVEIVFLHNISPNLELEALFKRHFTQVEFYQGSVLNPHDLARVKIEAADACLILANKYCADPDAEDASNIMRVISIKNYHPKIRIITQMLQYHNKAHLLNIPS
;
A
#
# COMPACT_ATOMS: atom_id res chain seq x y z
N SER A 1 20.07 26.13 -46.95
CA SER A 1 20.38 25.21 -45.84
C SER A 1 20.07 25.90 -44.53
N GLN A 2 19.71 25.17 -43.48
CA GLN A 2 19.55 25.70 -42.13
C GLN A 2 20.64 25.09 -41.26
N SER A 3 21.42 25.92 -40.57
CA SER A 3 22.43 25.46 -39.63
C SER A 3 21.81 25.34 -38.23
N LEU A 4 21.41 24.13 -37.87
CA LEU A 4 21.09 23.76 -36.48
C LEU A 4 22.11 22.74 -36.03
N SER A 5 22.60 22.89 -34.81
CA SER A 5 23.33 21.83 -34.12
C SER A 5 22.42 20.65 -33.83
N TYR A 6 23.01 19.47 -33.66
CA TYR A 6 22.28 18.27 -33.27
C TYR A 6 21.47 18.48 -31.97
N TRP A 7 22.03 19.19 -31.00
CA TRP A 7 21.38 19.44 -29.70
C TRP A 7 20.19 20.40 -29.80
N GLU A 8 20.24 21.40 -30.69
CA GLU A 8 19.10 22.26 -30.99
C GLU A 8 17.97 21.47 -31.66
N CYS A 9 18.29 20.47 -32.48
CA CYS A 9 17.30 19.56 -33.05
C CYS A 9 16.67 18.65 -31.97
N VAL A 10 17.46 18.09 -31.05
CA VAL A 10 16.93 17.29 -29.92
C VAL A 10 16.00 18.15 -29.05
N TYR A 11 16.40 19.39 -28.75
CA TYR A 11 15.58 20.35 -28.03
C TYR A 11 14.25 20.63 -28.77
N LEU A 12 14.32 20.96 -30.06
CA LEU A 12 13.14 21.18 -30.90
C LEU A 12 12.17 20.00 -30.86
N LEU A 13 12.67 18.77 -31.00
CA LEU A 13 11.84 17.57 -30.98
C LEU A 13 11.21 17.34 -29.61
N MET A 14 11.94 17.54 -28.50
CA MET A 14 11.39 17.41 -27.15
C MET A 14 10.26 18.41 -26.91
N VAL A 15 10.52 19.71 -27.14
CA VAL A 15 9.55 20.80 -26.98
C VAL A 15 8.30 20.61 -27.83
N THR A 16 8.46 20.04 -29.03
CA THR A 16 7.35 19.74 -29.92
C THR A 16 6.55 18.51 -29.44
N MET A 17 7.22 17.43 -29.03
CA MET A 17 6.56 16.22 -28.48
C MET A 17 5.78 16.51 -27.21
N SER A 18 6.29 17.40 -26.35
CA SER A 18 5.61 17.82 -25.13
C SER A 18 4.51 18.86 -25.39
N THR A 19 4.20 19.19 -26.64
CA THR A 19 3.19 20.18 -27.06
C THR A 19 3.41 21.60 -26.55
N VAL A 20 4.64 21.95 -26.14
CA VAL A 20 4.95 23.29 -25.57
C VAL A 20 5.15 24.32 -26.68
N GLY A 21 5.98 24.00 -27.68
CA GLY A 21 6.12 24.81 -28.90
C GLY A 21 6.55 26.27 -28.70
N TYR A 22 7.65 26.53 -27.98
CA TYR A 22 8.14 27.89 -27.72
C TYR A 22 8.38 28.75 -28.98
N GLY A 23 8.74 28.11 -30.11
CA GLY A 23 8.93 28.79 -31.39
C GLY A 23 10.26 29.54 -31.53
N ASP A 24 11.17 29.38 -30.57
CA ASP A 24 12.54 29.89 -30.57
C ASP A 24 13.44 29.13 -31.55
N VAL A 25 13.29 27.81 -31.63
CA VAL A 25 13.88 26.94 -32.66
C VAL A 25 12.76 26.32 -33.48
N TYR A 26 12.86 26.33 -34.81
CA TYR A 26 11.87 25.70 -35.70
C TYR A 26 12.45 25.37 -37.08
N ALA A 27 11.81 24.43 -37.78
CA ALA A 27 12.18 24.04 -39.13
C ALA A 27 11.79 25.12 -40.15
N LYS A 28 12.80 25.72 -40.81
CA LYS A 28 12.61 26.75 -41.84
C LYS A 28 12.47 26.17 -43.24
N THR A 29 13.05 24.99 -43.49
CA THR A 29 13.04 24.34 -44.81
C THR A 29 11.71 23.62 -45.07
N THR A 30 11.29 23.57 -46.33
CA THR A 30 10.04 22.89 -46.75
C THR A 30 10.05 21.41 -46.36
N LEU A 31 11.17 20.71 -46.60
CA LEU A 31 11.35 19.31 -46.20
C LEU A 31 11.32 19.13 -44.67
N GLY A 32 11.94 20.05 -43.92
CA GLY A 32 11.92 20.01 -42.46
C GLY A 32 10.51 20.21 -41.89
N ARG A 33 9.72 21.13 -42.46
CA ARG A 33 8.32 21.32 -42.07
C ARG A 33 7.47 20.09 -42.37
N LEU A 34 7.67 19.45 -43.53
CA LEU A 34 6.97 18.20 -43.87
C LEU A 34 7.33 17.08 -42.89
N PHE A 35 8.61 16.93 -42.53
CA PHE A 35 9.03 15.99 -41.48
C PHE A 35 8.35 16.28 -40.14
N MET A 36 8.31 17.56 -39.72
CA MET A 36 7.66 17.94 -38.46
C MET A 36 6.17 17.60 -38.43
N VAL A 37 5.45 17.68 -39.57
CA VAL A 37 4.03 17.27 -39.64
C VAL A 37 3.87 15.78 -39.33
N PHE A 38 4.65 14.91 -39.98
CA PHE A 38 4.59 13.47 -39.69
C PHE A 38 5.07 13.14 -38.28
N PHE A 39 6.12 13.84 -37.83
CA PHE A 39 6.67 13.68 -36.49
C PHE A 39 5.68 14.09 -35.39
N ILE A 40 4.92 15.17 -35.58
CA ILE A 40 3.89 15.58 -34.61
C ILE A 40 2.80 14.51 -34.52
N LEU A 41 2.32 13.98 -35.65
CA LEU A 41 1.29 12.94 -35.64
C LEU A 41 1.73 11.66 -34.91
N GLY A 42 2.94 11.17 -35.19
CA GLY A 42 3.47 9.98 -34.53
C GLY A 42 3.98 10.22 -33.10
N GLY A 43 4.71 11.31 -32.90
CA GLY A 43 5.33 11.67 -31.63
C GLY A 43 4.33 12.03 -30.55
N LEU A 44 3.22 12.69 -30.90
CA LEU A 44 2.16 13.01 -29.95
C LEU A 44 1.42 11.75 -29.48
N ALA A 45 1.14 10.81 -30.39
CA ALA A 45 0.56 9.51 -30.03
C ALA A 45 1.48 8.72 -29.09
N MET A 46 2.78 8.63 -29.41
CA MET A 46 3.77 7.96 -28.56
C MET A 46 3.92 8.65 -27.20
N PHE A 47 4.04 9.98 -27.16
CA PHE A 47 4.23 10.72 -25.92
C PHE A 47 3.00 10.59 -24.99
N ALA A 48 1.79 10.69 -25.54
CA ALA A 48 0.55 10.54 -24.79
C ALA A 48 0.37 9.14 -24.20
N SER A 49 0.89 8.09 -24.86
CA SER A 49 0.81 6.71 -24.36
C SER A 49 1.93 6.34 -23.39
N TYR A 50 3.19 6.67 -23.71
CA TYR A 50 4.34 6.19 -22.93
C TYR A 50 4.59 6.97 -21.64
N VAL A 51 4.33 8.28 -21.61
CA VAL A 51 4.64 9.08 -20.41
C VAL A 51 3.81 8.62 -19.20
N PRO A 52 2.48 8.40 -19.30
CA PRO A 52 1.71 7.85 -18.19
C PRO A 52 2.21 6.48 -17.72
N GLU A 53 2.56 5.59 -18.64
CA GLU A 53 3.04 4.24 -18.33
C GLU A 53 4.38 4.28 -17.58
N ILE A 54 5.31 5.14 -18.01
CA ILE A 54 6.59 5.34 -17.31
C ILE A 54 6.36 5.92 -15.91
N ILE A 55 5.46 6.89 -15.77
CA ILE A 55 5.10 7.47 -14.47
C ILE A 55 4.51 6.39 -13.55
N GLU A 56 3.63 5.54 -14.08
CA GLU A 56 3.03 4.44 -13.33
C GLU A 56 4.09 3.41 -12.91
N LEU A 57 5.00 3.02 -13.81
CA LEU A 57 6.09 2.07 -13.48
C LEU A 57 7.05 2.62 -12.42
N ILE A 58 7.41 3.90 -12.49
CA ILE A 58 8.26 4.56 -11.48
C ILE A 58 7.48 4.75 -10.17
N GLY A 59 6.20 5.13 -10.26
CA GLY A 59 5.31 5.37 -9.13
C GLY A 59 4.89 4.09 -8.39
N ASN A 60 4.88 2.93 -9.08
CA ASN A 60 4.51 1.64 -8.52
C ASN A 60 5.56 1.01 -7.60
N ARG A 61 6.56 1.77 -7.13
CA ARG A 61 7.28 1.40 -5.92
C ARG A 61 6.26 1.35 -4.79
N LYS A 62 5.87 0.14 -4.38
CA LYS A 62 4.96 -0.08 -3.23
C LYS A 62 5.55 0.61 -2.01
N LYS A 63 5.03 1.81 -1.71
CA LYS A 63 5.43 2.67 -0.58
C LYS A 63 5.40 1.91 0.75
N TYR A 64 4.46 0.98 0.87
CA TYR A 64 4.24 0.12 2.04
C TYR A 64 4.67 -1.34 1.78
N GLY A 65 5.66 -1.52 0.90
CA GLY A 65 6.37 -2.78 0.70
C GLY A 65 7.38 -3.07 1.82
N GLY A 66 8.45 -3.81 1.53
CA GLY A 66 9.49 -4.13 2.51
C GLY A 66 9.04 -5.10 3.60
N SER A 67 9.90 -5.39 4.57
CA SER A 67 9.64 -6.31 5.69
C SER A 67 9.89 -5.65 7.04
N TYR A 68 9.09 -6.02 8.04
CA TYR A 68 9.29 -5.60 9.42
C TYR A 68 10.65 -6.07 9.94
N SER A 69 11.37 -5.12 10.55
CA SER A 69 12.68 -5.34 11.15
C SER A 69 12.51 -5.38 12.67
N ALA A 70 12.42 -6.59 13.22
CA ALA A 70 12.25 -6.77 14.66
C ALA A 70 13.38 -6.09 15.44
N VAL A 71 13.01 -5.24 16.39
CA VAL A 71 13.95 -4.56 17.28
C VAL A 71 14.24 -5.46 18.49
N ASN A 72 15.51 -5.75 18.75
CA ASN A 72 15.92 -6.57 19.89
C ASN A 72 15.35 -6.00 21.21
N GLY A 73 14.64 -6.85 21.96
CA GLY A 73 14.05 -6.48 23.25
C GLY A 73 12.69 -5.76 23.16
N ARG A 74 12.16 -5.52 21.96
CA ARG A 74 10.79 -5.06 21.76
C ARG A 74 9.93 -6.19 21.24
N LYS A 75 8.73 -6.31 21.81
CA LYS A 75 7.69 -7.18 21.25
C LYS A 75 6.89 -6.39 20.25
N HIS A 76 6.30 -7.07 19.27
CA HIS A 76 5.32 -6.45 18.38
C HIS A 76 4.03 -7.27 18.34
N ILE A 77 2.96 -6.57 17.98
CA ILE A 77 1.68 -7.17 17.64
C ILE A 77 1.37 -6.90 16.17
N VAL A 78 0.68 -7.83 15.52
CA VAL A 78 0.21 -7.66 14.15
C VAL A 78 -1.29 -7.37 14.16
N VAL A 79 -1.72 -6.26 13.57
CA VAL A 79 -3.14 -5.89 13.47
C VAL A 79 -3.59 -5.99 12.01
N CYS A 80 -4.64 -6.76 11.75
CA CYS A 80 -5.20 -6.96 10.43
C CYS A 80 -6.74 -6.95 10.45
N GLY A 81 -7.37 -7.27 9.31
CA GLY A 81 -8.83 -7.24 9.16
C GLY A 81 -9.31 -5.91 8.58
N HIS A 82 -10.36 -5.35 9.16
CA HIS A 82 -10.95 -4.08 8.75
C HIS A 82 -10.14 -2.89 9.29
N ILE A 83 -9.24 -2.35 8.46
CA ILE A 83 -8.37 -1.22 8.80
C ILE A 83 -8.91 0.05 8.13
N THR A 84 -9.41 0.96 8.95
CA THR A 84 -9.95 2.28 8.56
C THR A 84 -9.50 3.34 9.56
N LEU A 85 -9.64 4.62 9.23
CA LEU A 85 -9.30 5.70 10.16
C LEU A 85 -10.00 5.54 11.51
N GLU A 86 -11.29 5.24 11.49
CA GLU A 86 -12.10 5.10 12.71
C GLU A 86 -11.66 3.89 13.55
N SER A 87 -11.55 2.71 12.93
CA SER A 87 -11.16 1.48 13.64
C SER A 87 -9.75 1.58 14.23
N VAL A 88 -8.79 2.14 13.47
CA VAL A 88 -7.41 2.34 13.93
C VAL A 88 -7.33 3.42 15.00
N SER A 89 -8.03 4.55 14.85
CA SER A 89 -8.03 5.63 15.84
C SER A 89 -8.56 5.14 17.19
N ASN A 90 -9.70 4.45 17.18
CA ASN A 90 -10.30 3.87 18.39
C ASN A 90 -9.36 2.83 19.02
N PHE A 91 -8.77 1.95 18.21
CA PHE A 91 -7.81 0.96 18.69
C PHE A 91 -6.57 1.61 19.33
N LEU A 92 -5.93 2.56 18.65
CA LEU A 92 -4.71 3.22 19.14
C LEU A 92 -4.99 4.03 20.41
N LYS A 93 -6.15 4.69 20.51
CA LYS A 93 -6.55 5.45 21.70
C LYS A 93 -6.63 4.57 22.95
N ASP A 94 -7.19 3.37 22.81
CA ASP A 94 -7.35 2.43 23.93
C ASP A 94 -6.06 1.64 24.22
N PHE A 95 -5.29 1.33 23.16
CA PHE A 95 -4.09 0.50 23.28
C PHE A 95 -2.87 1.31 23.76
N LEU A 96 -2.71 2.55 23.29
CA LEU A 96 -1.61 3.46 23.66
C LEU A 96 -2.04 4.48 24.73
N HIS A 97 -3.06 4.17 25.52
CA HIS A 97 -3.54 5.06 26.57
C HIS A 97 -2.45 5.27 27.65
N LYS A 98 -2.32 6.51 28.14
CA LYS A 98 -1.29 6.91 29.13
C LYS A 98 -1.40 6.18 30.48
N ASP A 99 -2.58 5.66 30.78
CA ASP A 99 -2.85 4.94 32.03
C ASP A 99 -2.37 3.49 31.98
N ARG A 100 -1.86 3.01 30.84
CA ARG A 100 -1.18 1.72 30.76
C ARG A 100 0.29 1.92 31.10
N ASP A 101 0.83 1.04 31.95
CA ASP A 101 2.28 0.95 32.18
C ASP A 101 3.01 0.91 30.84
N ASP A 102 4.16 1.59 30.72
CA ASP A 102 4.92 1.76 29.47
C ASP A 102 5.07 0.43 28.70
N VAL A 103 4.12 0.16 27.79
CA VAL A 103 4.11 -1.04 26.97
C VAL A 103 5.10 -0.79 25.84
N ASN A 104 6.30 -1.33 25.97
CA ASN A 104 7.33 -1.32 24.93
C ASN A 104 6.95 -2.31 23.81
N VAL A 105 5.81 -2.06 23.16
CA VAL A 105 5.20 -2.90 22.13
C VAL A 105 5.00 -2.08 20.85
N GLU A 106 5.50 -2.60 19.75
CA GLU A 106 5.29 -2.03 18.41
C GLU A 106 4.02 -2.63 17.76
N ILE A 107 3.33 -1.82 16.97
CA ILE A 107 2.07 -2.17 16.31
C ILE A 107 2.31 -2.20 14.81
N VAL A 108 2.20 -3.39 14.23
CA VAL A 108 2.40 -3.62 12.80
C VAL A 108 1.05 -3.86 12.15
N PHE A 109 0.57 -2.90 11.34
CA PHE A 109 -0.65 -3.06 10.56
C PHE A 109 -0.37 -3.79 9.24
N LEU A 110 -1.20 -4.77 8.91
CA LEU A 110 -1.15 -5.51 7.65
C LEU A 110 -2.51 -5.46 6.95
N HIS A 111 -2.58 -4.75 5.82
CA HIS A 111 -3.83 -4.59 5.05
C HIS A 111 -3.56 -4.51 3.54
N ASN A 112 -4.47 -5.01 2.71
CA ASN A 112 -4.27 -5.10 1.26
C ASN A 112 -4.49 -3.76 0.54
N ILE A 113 -5.28 -2.87 1.12
CA ILE A 113 -5.57 -1.53 0.60
C ILE A 113 -4.58 -0.52 1.20
N SER A 114 -3.98 0.31 0.36
CA SER A 114 -3.10 1.40 0.81
C SER A 114 -3.87 2.41 1.67
N PRO A 115 -3.26 2.96 2.74
CA PRO A 115 -3.90 3.94 3.60
C PRO A 115 -4.25 5.21 2.82
N ASN A 116 -5.39 5.81 3.15
CA ASN A 116 -5.72 7.16 2.68
C ASN A 116 -4.87 8.21 3.42
N LEU A 117 -4.87 9.46 2.95
CA LEU A 117 -4.04 10.54 3.50
C LEU A 117 -4.24 10.77 5.00
N GLU A 118 -5.46 10.60 5.51
CA GLU A 118 -5.79 10.75 6.93
C GLU A 118 -5.17 9.64 7.78
N LEU A 119 -5.26 8.39 7.32
CA LEU A 119 -4.66 7.24 7.97
C LEU A 119 -3.12 7.31 7.89
N GLU A 120 -2.56 7.80 6.77
CA GLU A 120 -1.12 8.08 6.67
C GLU A 120 -0.67 9.13 7.70
N ALA A 121 -1.44 10.20 7.89
CA ALA A 121 -1.16 11.22 8.88
C ALA A 121 -1.20 10.64 10.31
N LEU A 122 -2.17 9.76 10.58
CA LEU A 122 -2.26 9.05 11.86
C LEU A 122 -1.03 8.17 12.11
N PHE A 123 -0.60 7.37 11.14
CA PHE A 123 0.60 6.55 11.27
C PHE A 123 1.87 7.37 11.48
N LYS A 124 2.04 8.49 10.73
CA LYS A 124 3.17 9.40 10.91
C LYS A 124 3.21 10.05 12.29
N ARG A 125 2.06 10.31 12.91
CA ARG A 125 1.99 10.84 14.28
C ARG A 125 2.53 9.85 15.31
N HIS A 126 2.41 8.55 15.05
CA HIS A 126 2.85 7.46 15.92
C HIS A 126 4.05 6.68 15.35
N PHE A 127 4.93 7.34 14.59
CA PHE A 127 5.97 6.70 13.78
C PHE A 127 6.97 5.82 14.56
N THR A 128 7.12 6.03 15.87
CA THR A 128 8.02 5.22 16.72
C THR A 128 7.40 3.91 17.20
N GLN A 129 6.09 3.76 17.08
CA GLN A 129 5.32 2.65 17.62
C GLN A 129 4.46 1.95 16.56
N VAL A 130 4.18 2.61 15.44
CA VAL A 130 3.24 2.13 14.43
C VAL A 130 3.90 2.05 13.07
N GLU A 131 3.84 0.87 12.46
CA GLU A 131 4.24 0.62 11.08
C GLU A 131 3.08 0.02 10.28
N PHE A 132 3.04 0.32 8.97
CA PHE A 132 2.03 -0.22 8.07
C PHE A 132 2.69 -0.92 6.88
N TYR A 133 2.21 -2.13 6.59
CA TYR A 133 2.62 -2.94 5.44
C TYR A 133 1.42 -3.29 4.58
N GLN A 134 1.54 -3.05 3.27
CA GLN A 134 0.50 -3.39 2.32
C GLN A 134 0.59 -4.87 1.92
N GLY A 135 -0.36 -5.70 2.33
CA GLY A 135 -0.37 -7.14 2.05
C GLY A 135 -1.60 -7.84 2.65
N SER A 136 -1.70 -9.16 2.48
CA SER A 136 -2.82 -9.94 3.00
C SER A 136 -2.35 -11.03 3.95
N VAL A 137 -3.04 -11.19 5.08
CA VAL A 137 -2.82 -12.33 5.99
C VAL A 137 -3.18 -13.69 5.38
N LEU A 138 -3.86 -13.70 4.23
CA LEU A 138 -4.12 -14.92 3.46
C LEU A 138 -2.91 -15.37 2.63
N ASN A 139 -1.88 -14.54 2.53
CA ASN A 139 -0.64 -14.83 1.81
C ASN A 139 0.49 -15.15 2.81
N PRO A 140 1.07 -16.36 2.82
CA PRO A 140 2.13 -16.72 3.76
C PRO A 140 3.40 -15.87 3.59
N HIS A 141 3.67 -15.30 2.41
CA HIS A 141 4.79 -14.40 2.22
C HIS A 141 4.61 -13.08 2.97
N ASP A 142 3.39 -12.55 3.04
CA ASP A 142 3.08 -11.34 3.79
C ASP A 142 3.15 -11.58 5.30
N LEU A 143 2.75 -12.77 5.75
CA LEU A 143 2.91 -13.20 7.15
C LEU A 143 4.39 -13.25 7.57
N ALA A 144 5.26 -13.81 6.74
CA ALA A 144 6.72 -13.82 6.96
C ALA A 144 7.31 -12.40 6.98
N ARG A 145 6.74 -11.51 6.15
CA ARG A 145 7.18 -10.12 5.98
C ARG A 145 6.89 -9.27 7.21
N VAL A 146 5.80 -9.55 7.94
CA VAL A 146 5.46 -8.91 9.22
C VAL A 146 5.96 -9.68 10.45
N LYS A 147 6.77 -10.73 10.25
CA LYS A 147 7.35 -11.56 11.33
C LYS A 147 6.29 -12.11 12.28
N ILE A 148 5.21 -12.67 11.72
CA ILE A 148 4.10 -13.20 12.53
C ILE A 148 4.59 -14.27 13.52
N GLU A 149 5.63 -15.04 13.16
CA GLU A 149 6.23 -16.07 13.99
C GLU A 149 6.91 -15.56 15.27
N ALA A 150 7.30 -14.27 15.29
CA ALA A 150 7.92 -13.61 16.45
C ALA A 150 6.96 -12.65 17.16
N ALA A 151 5.76 -12.45 16.62
CA ALA A 151 4.76 -11.54 17.18
C ALA A 151 4.15 -12.12 18.47
N ASP A 152 3.89 -11.25 19.45
CA ASP A 152 3.28 -11.65 20.73
C ASP A 152 1.77 -11.96 20.58
N ALA A 153 1.11 -11.29 19.63
CA ALA A 153 -0.27 -11.54 19.28
C ALA A 153 -0.62 -11.04 17.88
N CYS A 154 -1.67 -11.59 17.29
CA CYS A 154 -2.35 -11.04 16.13
C CYS A 154 -3.78 -10.61 16.48
N LEU A 155 -4.13 -9.36 16.18
CA LEU A 155 -5.46 -8.81 16.39
C LEU A 155 -6.18 -8.66 15.04
N ILE A 156 -7.41 -9.18 14.95
CA ILE A 156 -8.23 -9.12 13.73
C ILE A 156 -9.46 -8.24 14.02
N LEU A 157 -9.50 -7.07 13.37
CA LEU A 157 -10.61 -6.11 13.49
C LEU A 157 -11.72 -6.46 12.49
N ALA A 158 -12.97 -6.30 12.91
CA ALA A 158 -14.15 -6.53 12.07
C ALA A 158 -14.84 -5.21 11.71
N ASN A 159 -15.44 -5.16 10.52
CA ASN A 159 -16.35 -4.06 10.17
C ASN A 159 -17.70 -4.23 10.88
N LYS A 160 -17.95 -3.47 11.95
CA LYS A 160 -19.21 -3.51 12.70
C LYS A 160 -20.43 -3.05 11.90
N TYR A 161 -20.23 -2.35 10.80
CA TYR A 161 -21.27 -1.76 9.96
C TYR A 161 -21.35 -2.40 8.57
N CYS A 162 -20.90 -3.65 8.44
CA CYS A 162 -21.00 -4.41 7.20
C CYS A 162 -22.46 -4.73 6.83
N ALA A 163 -22.74 -4.89 5.53
CA ALA A 163 -24.07 -5.26 5.05
C ALA A 163 -24.46 -6.71 5.43
N ASP A 164 -23.48 -7.62 5.45
CA ASP A 164 -23.66 -9.03 5.81
C ASP A 164 -22.66 -9.42 6.92
N PRO A 165 -23.12 -9.48 8.19
CA PRO A 165 -22.30 -9.87 9.32
C PRO A 165 -21.74 -11.30 9.25
N ASP A 166 -22.47 -12.24 8.64
CA ASP A 166 -22.02 -13.63 8.53
C ASP A 166 -20.87 -13.74 7.52
N ALA A 167 -20.93 -12.97 6.42
CA ALA A 167 -19.83 -12.91 5.45
C ALA A 167 -18.56 -12.25 6.02
N GLU A 168 -18.70 -11.21 6.85
CA GLU A 168 -17.56 -10.56 7.53
C GLU A 168 -16.91 -11.52 8.55
N ASP A 169 -17.73 -12.22 9.34
CA ASP A 169 -17.27 -13.24 10.27
C ASP A 169 -16.57 -14.41 9.57
N ALA A 170 -17.15 -14.91 8.47
CA ALA A 170 -16.52 -15.94 7.64
C ALA A 170 -15.15 -15.49 7.12
N SER A 171 -15.04 -14.24 6.69
CA SER A 171 -13.76 -13.65 6.28
C SER A 171 -12.75 -13.59 7.42
N ASN A 172 -13.18 -13.24 8.63
CA ASN A 172 -12.31 -13.24 9.82
C ASN A 172 -11.88 -14.66 10.23
N ILE A 173 -12.78 -15.64 10.18
CA ILE A 173 -12.45 -17.06 10.43
C ILE A 173 -11.39 -17.53 9.43
N MET A 174 -11.51 -17.18 8.14
CA MET A 174 -10.49 -17.52 7.14
C MET A 174 -9.12 -16.88 7.43
N ARG A 175 -9.10 -15.65 7.94
CA ARG A 175 -7.87 -14.99 8.41
C ARG A 175 -7.25 -15.74 9.59
N VAL A 176 -8.07 -16.16 10.56
CA VAL A 176 -7.62 -16.99 11.70
C VAL A 176 -7.00 -18.29 11.21
N ILE A 177 -7.67 -19.02 10.32
CA ILE A 177 -7.18 -20.28 9.75
C ILE A 177 -5.84 -20.07 9.05
N SER A 178 -5.72 -19.04 8.22
CA SER A 178 -4.46 -18.72 7.51
C SER A 178 -3.29 -18.49 8.48
N ILE A 179 -3.51 -17.69 9.53
CA ILE A 179 -2.48 -17.38 10.52
C ILE A 179 -2.12 -18.62 11.35
N LYS A 180 -3.11 -19.43 11.77
CA LYS A 180 -2.88 -20.67 12.53
C LYS A 180 -2.16 -21.72 11.69
N ASN A 181 -2.50 -21.86 10.41
CA ASN A 181 -1.79 -22.75 9.50
C ASN A 181 -0.33 -22.34 9.31
N TYR A 182 -0.02 -21.03 9.38
CA TYR A 182 1.36 -20.54 9.28
C TYR A 182 2.13 -20.68 10.61
N HIS A 183 1.55 -20.28 11.74
CA HIS A 183 2.16 -20.39 13.05
C HIS A 183 1.12 -20.75 14.13
N PRO A 184 0.93 -22.05 14.44
CA PRO A 184 -0.17 -22.50 15.30
C PRO A 184 -0.14 -21.95 16.74
N LYS A 185 1.05 -21.65 17.26
CA LYS A 185 1.26 -21.21 18.65
C LYS A 185 0.94 -19.74 18.93
N ILE A 186 0.67 -18.93 17.89
CA ILE A 186 0.40 -17.49 18.09
C ILE A 186 -0.94 -17.27 18.81
N ARG A 187 -0.97 -16.28 19.71
CA ARG A 187 -2.20 -15.76 20.31
C ARG A 187 -2.95 -14.91 19.28
N ILE A 188 -4.19 -15.29 18.97
CA ILE A 188 -5.06 -14.51 18.07
C ILE A 188 -6.24 -13.97 18.86
N ILE A 189 -6.55 -12.69 18.69
CA ILE A 189 -7.73 -12.03 19.24
C ILE A 189 -8.53 -11.50 18.05
N THR A 190 -9.75 -11.99 17.87
CA THR A 190 -10.61 -11.60 16.73
C THR A 190 -11.93 -11.05 17.21
N GLN A 191 -12.50 -10.14 16.44
CA GLN A 191 -13.86 -9.66 16.62
C GLN A 191 -14.82 -10.53 15.78
N MET A 192 -15.87 -11.03 16.41
CA MET A 192 -16.97 -11.74 15.76
C MET A 192 -18.25 -10.93 15.97
N LEU A 193 -19.07 -10.81 14.94
CA LEU A 193 -20.32 -10.05 14.95
C LEU A 193 -21.49 -10.92 15.40
N GLN A 194 -21.52 -12.19 14.98
CA GLN A 194 -22.55 -13.15 15.34
C GLN A 194 -22.04 -14.21 16.32
N TYR A 195 -22.89 -14.56 17.29
CA TYR A 195 -22.53 -15.52 18.33
C TYR A 195 -22.35 -16.94 17.78
N HIS A 196 -23.21 -17.39 16.85
CA HIS A 196 -23.12 -18.73 16.28
C HIS A 196 -21.82 -18.96 15.52
N ASN A 197 -21.29 -17.94 14.85
CA ASN A 197 -20.05 -18.04 14.09
C ASN A 197 -18.82 -18.28 14.98
N LYS A 198 -18.90 -17.94 16.28
CA LYS A 198 -17.83 -18.23 17.25
C LYS A 198 -17.56 -19.73 17.37
N ALA A 199 -18.55 -20.59 17.16
CA ALA A 199 -18.37 -22.04 17.25
C ALA A 199 -17.38 -22.57 16.19
N HIS A 200 -17.32 -21.95 15.01
CA HIS A 200 -16.38 -22.35 13.96
C HIS A 200 -14.92 -22.17 14.36
N LEU A 201 -14.61 -21.19 15.21
CA LEU A 201 -13.25 -20.96 15.70
C LEU A 201 -12.77 -22.09 16.64
N LEU A 202 -13.68 -22.72 17.38
CA LEU A 202 -13.35 -23.83 18.29
C LEU A 202 -13.01 -25.12 17.54
N ASN A 203 -13.42 -25.22 16.28
CA ASN A 203 -13.17 -26.38 15.42
C ASN A 203 -11.82 -26.29 14.70
N ILE A 204 -11.10 -25.17 14.82
CA ILE A 204 -9.78 -25.01 14.21
C ILE A 204 -8.77 -25.80 15.06
N PRO A 205 -8.05 -26.78 14.47
CA PRO A 205 -7.06 -27.55 15.21
C PRO A 205 -5.94 -26.65 15.74
N SER A 206 -5.51 -26.94 16.97
CA SER A 206 -4.44 -26.21 17.67
C SER A 206 -3.05 -26.54 17.15
#